data_AF-A0A2T5FUE5-F1
#
_entry.id   AF-A0A2T5FUE5-F1
#
_cell.length_a   1.000
_cell.length_b   1.000
_cell.length_c   1.000
_cell.angle_alpha   90.00
_cell.angle_beta   90.00
_cell.angle_gamma   90.00
#
_symmetry.space_group_name_H-M   'P 1'
#
loop_
_entity.id
_entity.type
_entity.pdbx_description
1 polymer ?
#
loop_
_entity_poly.entity_id
_entity_poly.type
_entity_poly.pdbx_seq_one_letter_code
_entity_poly.pdbx_strand_id
1 'polypeptide(L)'
;MSAARSPRWALSFADICLLLLGFFVLIQAQAVDRGRLAQGMRQAFGKSAPGPTSEAAMKLFEPGEAVLRPAARARLEALGREAARAQGGIRIESRGMDQASRRFDGWELAAARVAAVARAIKAGGLAEAQIEVAIPLMSGAESHSGQRLLITRK
;
A
#
# COMPACT_ATOMS: atom_id res chain seq x y z
N MET A 1 -14.24 -53.39 -38.81
CA MET A 1 -14.13 -52.33 -37.78
C MET A 1 -13.88 -51.02 -38.53
N SER A 2 -14.90 -50.18 -38.70
CA SER A 2 -14.77 -48.94 -39.49
C SER A 2 -14.03 -47.90 -38.67
N ALA A 3 -12.82 -47.52 -39.10
CA ALA A 3 -12.08 -46.43 -38.48
C ALA A 3 -12.81 -45.11 -38.75
N ALA A 4 -13.32 -44.46 -37.71
CA ALA A 4 -13.91 -43.14 -37.81
C ALA A 4 -12.84 -42.16 -38.32
N ARG A 5 -13.00 -41.65 -39.54
CA ARG A 5 -12.12 -40.61 -40.07
C ARG A 5 -12.47 -39.29 -39.38
N SER A 6 -11.59 -38.85 -38.47
CA SER A 6 -11.69 -37.50 -37.91
C SER A 6 -11.58 -36.48 -39.05
N PRO A 7 -12.54 -35.55 -39.18
CA PRO A 7 -12.51 -34.60 -40.27
C PRO A 7 -11.35 -33.63 -40.06
N ARG A 8 -10.58 -33.35 -41.13
CA ARG A 8 -9.32 -32.59 -41.07
C ARG A 8 -9.47 -31.18 -40.49
N TRP A 9 -10.68 -30.60 -40.54
CA TRP A 9 -10.99 -29.30 -39.94
C TRP A 9 -10.91 -29.30 -38.41
N ALA A 10 -11.14 -30.45 -37.77
CA ALA A 10 -11.12 -30.56 -36.31
C ALA A 10 -9.72 -30.29 -35.74
N LEU A 11 -8.67 -30.54 -36.53
CA LEU A 11 -7.28 -30.25 -36.14
C LEU A 11 -7.03 -28.74 -36.05
N SER A 12 -7.47 -27.98 -37.05
CA SER A 12 -7.35 -26.51 -37.07
C SER A 12 -8.22 -25.84 -36.01
N PHE A 13 -9.41 -26.40 -35.77
CA PHE A 13 -10.27 -25.94 -34.68
C PHE A 13 -9.65 -26.19 -33.31
N ALA A 14 -9.10 -27.37 -33.08
CA ALA A 14 -8.38 -27.70 -31.85
C ALA A 14 -7.16 -26.77 -31.66
N ASP A 15 -6.44 -26.46 -32.73
CA ASP A 15 -5.30 -25.53 -32.69
C ASP A 15 -5.72 -24.12 -32.26
N ILE A 16 -6.79 -23.57 -32.83
CA ILE A 16 -7.33 -22.26 -32.42
C ILE A 16 -7.76 -22.28 -30.95
N CYS A 17 -8.41 -23.35 -30.48
CA CYS A 17 -8.79 -23.50 -29.08
C CYS A 17 -7.56 -23.56 -28.15
N LEU A 18 -6.47 -24.22 -28.56
CA LEU A 18 -5.23 -24.29 -27.79
C LEU A 18 -4.47 -22.95 -27.78
N LEU A 19 -4.44 -22.23 -28.90
CA LEU A 19 -3.87 -20.87 -28.97
C LEU A 19 -4.65 -19.89 -28.09
N LEU A 20 -5.99 -19.96 -28.12
CA LEU A 20 -6.86 -19.14 -27.28
C LEU A 20 -6.64 -19.44 -25.79
N LEU A 21 -6.60 -20.73 -25.42
CA LEU A 21 -6.33 -21.16 -24.05
C LEU A 21 -4.96 -20.68 -23.58
N GLY A 22 -3.91 -20.86 -24.40
CA GLY A 22 -2.56 -20.39 -24.10
C GLY A 22 -2.51 -18.87 -23.91
N PHE A 23 -3.19 -18.11 -24.76
CA PHE A 23 -3.27 -16.66 -24.65
C PHE A 23 -3.96 -16.21 -23.36
N PHE A 24 -5.10 -16.83 -23.00
CA PHE A 24 -5.79 -16.55 -21.74
C PHE A 24 -4.91 -16.85 -20.51
N VAL A 25 -4.17 -17.97 -20.53
CA VAL A 25 -3.23 -18.32 -19.45
C VAL A 25 -2.12 -17.28 -19.32
N LEU A 26 -1.56 -16.79 -20.43
CA LEU A 26 -0.53 -15.74 -20.42
C LEU A 26 -1.05 -14.42 -19.88
N ILE A 27 -2.28 -14.00 -20.24
CA ILE A 27 -2.92 -12.81 -19.66
C ILE A 27 -3.11 -12.99 -18.15
N GLN A 28 -3.62 -14.15 -17.71
CA GLN A 28 -3.85 -14.39 -16.29
C GLN A 28 -2.55 -14.40 -15.47
N ALA A 29 -1.46 -14.90 -16.05
CA ALA A 29 -0.14 -14.88 -15.40
C ALA A 29 0.37 -13.45 -15.15
N GLN A 30 0.00 -12.47 -15.98
CA GLN A 30 0.36 -11.07 -15.79
C GLN A 30 -0.51 -10.34 -14.76
N ALA A 31 -1.75 -10.80 -14.54
CA ALA A 31 -2.67 -10.23 -13.56
C ALA A 31 -2.34 -10.61 -12.09
N VAL A 32 -1.37 -11.52 -11.88
CA VAL A 32 -0.94 -11.92 -10.54
C VAL A 32 -0.10 -10.82 -9.89
N ASP A 33 -0.68 -10.18 -8.87
CA ASP A 33 -0.03 -9.16 -8.08
C ASP A 33 1.08 -9.77 -7.20
N ARG A 34 2.34 -9.61 -7.64
CA ARG A 34 3.53 -10.04 -6.89
C ARG A 34 3.59 -9.45 -5.48
N GLY A 35 2.99 -8.27 -5.26
CA GLY A 35 2.93 -7.61 -3.96
C GLY A 35 2.07 -8.38 -2.95
N ARG A 36 0.90 -8.88 -3.38
CA ARG A 36 0.00 -9.69 -2.54
C ARG A 36 0.59 -11.05 -2.18
N LEU A 37 1.26 -11.72 -3.11
CA LEU A 37 1.93 -13.00 -2.85
C LEU A 37 3.08 -12.86 -1.86
N ALA A 38 3.93 -11.84 -2.04
CA ALA A 38 5.03 -11.57 -1.12
C ALA A 38 4.52 -11.18 0.27
N GLN A 39 3.38 -10.47 0.36
CA GLN A 39 2.73 -10.16 1.62
C GLN A 39 2.20 -11.42 2.33
N GLY A 40 1.52 -12.32 1.60
CA GLY A 40 1.03 -13.59 2.15
C GLY A 40 2.15 -14.50 2.63
N MET A 41 3.26 -14.60 1.88
CA MET A 41 4.43 -15.37 2.30
C MET A 41 5.10 -14.78 3.55
N ARG A 42 5.21 -13.45 3.65
CA ARG A 42 5.72 -12.81 4.87
C ARG A 42 4.82 -13.07 6.09
N GLN A 43 3.50 -13.11 5.89
CA GLN A 43 2.54 -13.42 6.95
C GLN A 43 2.61 -14.90 7.39
N ALA A 44 2.85 -15.81 6.45
CA ALA A 44 2.90 -17.26 6.72
C ALA A 44 4.27 -17.74 7.24
N PHE A 45 5.38 -17.14 6.78
CA PHE A 45 6.74 -17.62 7.06
C PHE A 45 7.62 -16.62 7.84
N GLY A 46 7.21 -15.36 7.99
CA GLY A 46 7.97 -14.37 8.73
C GLY A 46 7.67 -14.41 10.23
N LYS A 47 8.68 -14.65 11.08
CA LYS A 47 8.66 -14.16 12.47
C LYS A 47 8.30 -12.68 12.41
N SER A 48 7.25 -12.27 13.13
CA SER A 48 6.73 -10.90 13.13
C SER A 48 7.88 -9.89 13.32
N ALA A 49 8.35 -9.31 12.22
CA ALA A 49 8.83 -7.94 12.27
C ALA A 49 7.66 -7.11 12.82
N PRO A 50 7.91 -6.08 13.65
CA PRO A 50 6.83 -5.21 14.13
C PRO A 50 6.02 -4.78 12.91
N GLY A 51 4.77 -5.25 12.82
CA GLY A 51 3.93 -4.99 11.66
C GLY A 51 3.77 -3.48 11.48
N PRO A 52 3.48 -3.01 10.25
CA PRO A 52 3.17 -1.61 10.01
C PRO A 52 2.13 -1.14 11.02
N THR A 53 2.48 -0.14 11.83
CA THR A 53 1.52 0.47 12.75
C THR A 53 0.55 1.26 11.89
N SER A 54 -0.68 0.74 11.75
CA SER A 54 -1.71 1.35 10.92
C SER A 54 -2.65 2.17 11.79
N GLU A 55 -2.51 3.49 11.75
CA GLU A 55 -3.37 4.43 12.47
C GLU A 55 -4.34 5.13 11.52
N ALA A 56 -5.59 5.29 11.96
CA ALA A 56 -6.57 6.08 11.22
C ALA A 56 -6.23 7.57 11.34
N ALA A 57 -6.23 8.30 10.22
CA ALA A 57 -5.88 9.72 10.20
C ALA A 57 -6.77 10.53 11.15
N MET A 58 -8.05 10.20 11.25
CA MET A 58 -9.02 10.85 12.16
C MET A 58 -8.63 10.83 13.65
N LYS A 59 -7.74 9.90 14.08
CA LYS A 59 -7.23 9.85 15.46
C LYS A 59 -5.98 10.71 15.68
N LEU A 60 -5.23 10.97 14.60
CA LEU A 60 -3.95 11.67 14.64
C LEU A 60 -4.10 13.18 14.41
N PHE A 61 -5.09 13.59 13.62
CA PHE A 61 -5.24 14.97 13.14
C PHE A 61 -6.51 15.64 13.66
N GLU A 62 -6.50 16.97 13.61
CA GLU A 62 -7.73 17.76 13.67
C GLU A 62 -8.64 17.45 12.47
N PRO A 63 -9.97 17.48 12.64
CA PRO A 63 -10.92 17.11 11.58
C PRO A 63 -10.73 17.93 10.30
N GLY A 64 -10.55 17.28 9.16
CA GLY A 64 -10.41 17.95 7.86
C GLY A 64 -9.10 18.72 7.66
N GLU A 65 -8.16 18.63 8.61
CA GLU A 65 -6.89 19.34 8.58
C GLU A 65 -5.68 18.38 8.61
N ALA A 66 -4.51 18.93 8.29
CA ALA A 66 -3.21 18.27 8.42
C ALA A 66 -2.46 18.71 9.69
N VAL A 67 -3.20 19.13 10.72
CA VAL A 67 -2.67 19.55 12.01
C VAL A 67 -2.71 18.37 12.97
N LEU A 68 -1.55 17.90 13.43
CA LEU A 68 -1.44 16.81 14.40
C LEU A 68 -1.97 17.26 15.77
N ARG A 69 -2.77 16.40 16.40
CA ARG A 69 -3.15 16.57 17.81
C ARG A 69 -1.91 16.51 18.70
N PRO A 70 -1.87 17.23 19.84
CA PRO A 70 -0.70 17.24 20.74
C PRO A 70 -0.22 15.85 21.16
N ALA A 71 -1.15 14.96 21.54
CA ALA A 71 -0.84 13.59 21.93
C ALA A 71 -0.29 12.72 20.78
N ALA A 72 -0.77 12.94 19.56
CA ALA A 72 -0.27 12.25 18.37
C ALA A 72 1.14 12.73 18.00
N ARG A 73 1.37 14.05 18.05
CA ARG A 73 2.68 14.66 17.84
C ARG A 73 3.73 14.11 18.80
N ALA A 74 3.44 14.11 20.11
CA ALA A 74 4.38 13.62 21.12
C ALA A 74 4.76 12.14 20.91
N ARG A 75 3.79 11.30 20.51
CA ARG A 75 4.04 9.89 20.16
C ARG A 75 4.93 9.75 18.92
N LEU A 76 4.67 10.50 17.85
CA LEU A 76 5.47 10.45 16.62
C LEU A 76 6.90 10.95 16.82
N GLU A 77 7.10 11.96 17.66
CA GLU A 77 8.43 12.42 18.06
C GLU A 77 9.18 11.36 18.90
N ALA A 78 8.48 10.68 19.81
CA ALA A 78 9.06 9.56 20.57
C ALA A 78 9.48 8.41 19.64
N LEU A 79 8.64 8.08 18.66
CA LEU A 79 8.95 7.09 17.63
C LEU A 79 10.20 7.48 16.83
N GLY A 80 10.33 8.76 16.43
CA GLY A 80 11.52 9.28 15.77
C GLY A 80 12.78 9.17 16.63
N ARG A 81 12.69 9.52 17.92
CA ARG A 81 13.80 9.37 18.88
C ARG A 81 14.27 7.92 19.02
N GLU A 82 13.33 6.99 19.14
CA GLU A 82 13.64 5.56 19.24
C GLU A 82 14.33 5.03 17.98
N ALA A 83 13.81 5.37 16.80
CA ALA A 83 14.40 4.95 15.53
C ALA A 83 15.80 5.54 15.31
N ALA A 84 16.01 6.81 15.70
CA ALA A 84 17.31 7.45 15.63
C ALA A 84 18.35 6.74 16.52
N ARG A 85 17.97 6.34 17.74
CA ARG A 85 18.84 5.55 18.64
C ARG A 85 19.18 4.18 18.08
N ALA A 86 18.23 3.54 17.39
CA ALA A 86 18.43 2.25 16.74
C ALA A 86 19.19 2.36 15.42
N GLN A 87 19.54 3.57 14.95
CA GLN A 87 20.11 3.83 13.61
C GLN A 87 19.26 3.25 12.45
N GLY A 88 17.95 3.07 12.68
CA GLY A 88 17.02 2.49 11.73
C GLY A 88 16.38 3.51 10.80
N GLY A 89 15.48 3.06 9.92
CA GLY A 89 14.68 3.92 9.05
C GLY A 89 13.19 3.88 9.39
N ILE A 90 12.43 4.85 8.90
CA ILE A 90 10.96 4.83 8.98
C ILE A 90 10.38 5.06 7.60
N ARG A 91 9.43 4.21 7.20
CA ARG A 91 8.61 4.37 6.01
C ARG A 91 7.19 4.73 6.39
N ILE A 92 6.65 5.77 5.76
CA ILE A 92 5.30 6.30 5.99
C ILE A 92 4.53 6.12 4.68
N GLU A 93 3.42 5.39 4.74
CA GLU A 93 2.53 5.20 3.60
C GLU A 93 1.12 5.71 3.91
N SER A 94 0.51 6.44 2.96
CA SER A 94 -0.92 6.74 3.01
C SER A 94 -1.72 5.70 2.26
N ARG A 95 -2.81 5.21 2.85
CA ARG A 95 -3.84 4.43 2.15
C ARG A 95 -5.20 5.09 2.30
N GLY A 96 -5.93 5.19 1.19
CA GLY A 96 -7.22 5.87 1.13
C GLY A 96 -7.13 7.39 1.32
N MET A 97 -8.29 8.03 1.23
CA MET A 97 -8.48 9.47 1.42
C MET A 97 -9.67 9.70 2.33
N ASP A 98 -9.63 10.81 3.07
CA ASP A 98 -10.83 11.36 3.66
C ASP A 98 -11.57 12.23 2.63
N GLN A 99 -12.82 12.55 2.92
CA GLN A 99 -13.58 13.50 2.10
C GLN A 99 -12.89 14.87 2.06
N ALA A 100 -13.07 15.58 0.94
CA ALA A 100 -12.57 16.94 0.79
C ALA A 100 -13.09 17.83 1.93
N SER A 101 -12.24 18.71 2.43
CA SER A 101 -12.59 19.75 3.39
C SER A 101 -12.68 21.09 2.67
N ARG A 102 -13.08 22.17 3.37
CA ARG A 102 -13.19 23.49 2.74
C ARG A 102 -11.84 24.03 2.21
N ARG A 103 -10.71 23.54 2.72
CA ARG A 103 -9.37 24.03 2.38
C ARG A 103 -8.56 23.06 1.52
N PHE A 104 -8.85 21.77 1.58
CA PHE A 104 -8.09 20.74 0.89
C PHE A 104 -9.02 19.78 0.17
N ASP A 105 -8.66 19.41 -1.05
CA ASP A 105 -9.24 18.24 -1.68
C ASP A 105 -8.73 16.96 -0.98
N GLY A 106 -9.45 15.84 -1.13
CA GLY A 106 -9.12 14.60 -0.40
C GLY A 106 -7.68 14.11 -0.65
N TRP A 107 -7.17 14.30 -1.85
CA TRP A 107 -5.79 13.96 -2.22
C TRP A 107 -4.77 14.89 -1.55
N GLU A 108 -5.02 16.20 -1.59
CA GLU A 108 -4.13 17.20 -0.97
C GLU A 108 -4.08 17.03 0.55
N LEU A 109 -5.24 16.78 1.17
CA LEU A 109 -5.34 16.52 2.60
C LEU A 109 -4.52 15.28 2.98
N ALA A 110 -4.62 14.22 2.17
CA ALA A 110 -3.87 13.01 2.40
C ALA A 110 -2.36 13.25 2.34
N ALA A 111 -1.88 13.94 1.29
CA ALA A 111 -0.48 14.29 1.12
C ALA A 111 0.04 15.20 2.25
N ALA A 112 -0.73 16.22 2.62
CA ALA A 112 -0.36 17.14 3.70
C ALA A 112 -0.22 16.43 5.05
N ARG A 113 -1.09 15.46 5.35
CA ARG A 113 -1.03 14.66 6.58
C ARG A 113 0.19 13.75 6.64
N VAL A 114 0.54 13.10 5.54
CA VAL A 114 1.76 12.30 5.47
C VAL A 114 3.00 13.16 5.71
N ALA A 115 3.06 14.33 5.07
CA ALA A 115 4.15 15.29 5.29
C ALA A 115 4.19 15.80 6.74
N ALA A 116 3.05 15.97 7.40
CA ALA A 116 2.99 16.34 8.81
C ALA A 116 3.53 15.23 9.74
N VAL A 117 3.23 13.96 9.45
CA VAL A 117 3.80 12.81 10.19
C VAL A 117 5.31 12.74 10.00
N ALA A 118 5.80 12.86 8.76
CA ALA A 118 7.23 12.85 8.47
C ALA A 118 7.97 13.96 9.23
N ARG A 119 7.41 15.18 9.25
CA ARG A 119 7.96 16.31 10.02
C ARG A 119 7.99 16.05 11.53
N ALA A 120 6.94 15.43 12.09
CA ALA A 120 6.92 15.10 13.52
C ALA A 120 7.97 14.03 13.89
N ILE A 121 8.15 13.02 13.04
CA ILE A 121 9.20 11.99 13.23
C ILE A 121 10.60 12.63 13.13
N LYS A 122 10.82 13.50 12.13
CA LYS A 122 12.07 14.26 11.98
C LYS A 122 12.37 15.14 13.20
N ALA A 123 11.35 15.76 13.80
CA ALA A 123 11.49 16.53 15.05
C ALA A 123 11.95 15.67 16.23
N GLY A 124 11.73 14.35 16.17
CA GLY A 124 12.30 13.37 17.09
C GLY A 124 13.81 13.11 16.90
N GLY A 125 14.46 13.71 15.91
CA GLY A 125 15.90 13.58 15.66
C GLY A 125 16.29 12.51 14.65
N LEU A 126 15.33 11.89 13.95
CA LEU A 126 15.62 10.98 12.85
C LEU A 126 16.03 11.80 11.60
N ALA A 127 17.12 11.40 10.95
CA ALA A 127 17.61 12.11 9.76
C ALA A 127 16.62 11.99 8.60
N GLU A 128 16.49 13.03 7.79
CA GLU A 128 15.56 13.05 6.66
C GLU A 128 15.84 11.94 5.64
N ALA A 129 17.12 11.60 5.42
CA ALA A 129 17.53 10.48 4.56
C ALA A 129 17.04 9.10 5.06
N GLN A 130 16.66 8.98 6.34
CA GLN A 130 16.14 7.75 6.94
C GLN A 130 14.60 7.71 6.95
N ILE A 131 13.94 8.76 6.45
CA ILE A 131 12.47 8.87 6.37
C ILE A 131 12.05 8.69 4.92
N GLU A 132 11.35 7.60 4.63
CA GLU A 132 10.74 7.37 3.33
C GLU A 132 9.26 7.70 3.39
N VAL A 133 8.78 8.48 2.42
CA VAL A 133 7.37 8.84 2.25
C VAL A 133 6.85 8.24 0.96
N ALA A 134 5.75 7.49 1.03
CA ALA A 134 5.08 6.93 -0.14
C ALA A 134 3.57 7.24 -0.11
N ILE A 135 3.05 7.71 -1.24
CA ILE A 135 1.61 7.88 -1.46
C ILE A 135 1.28 7.02 -2.69
N PRO A 136 0.91 5.73 -2.51
CA PRO A 136 0.56 4.85 -3.63
C PRO A 136 -0.65 5.40 -4.40
N LEU A 137 -0.79 4.99 -5.67
CA LEU A 137 -1.95 5.33 -6.49
C LEU A 137 -3.23 4.96 -5.74
N MET A 138 -4.06 5.95 -5.49
CA MET A 138 -5.29 5.78 -4.74
C MET A 138 -6.38 5.32 -5.70
N SER A 139 -6.59 4.00 -5.77
CA SER A 139 -7.73 3.46 -6.53
C SER A 139 -9.04 3.85 -5.84
N GLY A 140 -10.06 4.24 -6.61
CA GLY A 140 -11.33 4.76 -6.07
C GLY A 140 -12.03 3.83 -5.06
N ALA A 141 -11.73 2.52 -5.08
CA ALA A 141 -12.31 1.55 -4.16
C ALA A 141 -11.85 1.72 -2.69
N GLU A 142 -10.64 2.24 -2.44
CA GLU A 142 -10.12 2.42 -1.06
C GLU A 142 -10.57 3.74 -0.41
N SER A 143 -11.18 4.65 -1.18
CA SER A 143 -11.53 6.01 -0.74
C SER A 143 -12.67 6.05 0.29
N HIS A 144 -13.50 5.00 0.38
CA HIS A 144 -14.65 4.99 1.30
C HIS A 144 -14.30 4.62 2.74
N SER A 145 -13.08 4.10 2.99
CA SER A 145 -12.66 3.65 4.33
C SER A 145 -11.97 4.73 5.16
N GLY A 146 -11.88 5.95 4.62
CA GLY A 146 -11.11 7.05 5.19
C GLY A 146 -9.61 6.85 5.03
N GLN A 147 -8.83 7.88 5.35
CA GLN A 147 -7.38 7.83 5.25
C GLN A 147 -6.77 7.06 6.43
N ARG A 148 -5.85 6.14 6.11
CA ARG A 148 -5.01 5.42 7.06
C ARG A 148 -3.54 5.68 6.78
N LEU A 149 -2.76 5.87 7.84
CA LEU A 149 -1.33 6.02 7.78
C LEU A 149 -0.66 4.75 8.30
N LEU A 150 0.15 4.12 7.46
CA LEU A 150 0.97 2.98 7.81
C LEU A 150 2.38 3.47 8.09
N ILE A 151 2.86 3.24 9.31
CA ILE A 151 4.21 3.60 9.73
C ILE A 151 4.97 2.32 9.99
N THR A 152 6.04 2.08 9.21
CA THR A 152 6.85 0.86 9.27
C THR A 152 8.27 1.23 9.63
N ARG A 153 8.86 0.54 10.61
CA ARG A 153 10.30 0.65 10.89
C ARG A 153 11.08 -0.21 9.89
N LYS A 154 12.16 0.32 9.34
CA LYS A 154 13.12 -0.40 8.49
C LYS A 154 14.30 -0.89 9.30
#